data_AF-A0A2W0EBK3-F1
#
_entry.id   AF-A0A2W0EBK3-F1
#
_cell.length_a   1.000
_cell.length_b   1.000
_cell.length_c   1.000
_cell.angle_alpha   90.00
_cell.angle_beta   90.00
_cell.angle_gamma   90.00
#
_symmetry.space_group_name_H-M   'P 1'
#
loop_
_entity.id
_entity.type
_entity.pdbx_description
1 polymer ?
#
loop_
_entity_poly.entity_id
_entity_poly.type
_entity_poly.pdbx_seq_one_letter_code
_entity_poly.pdbx_strand_id
1 'polypeptide(L)'
;MDSLKTAPMRFLLLVTGTWLAIFFLTRTVLLLTHLDEAGSGFLSVFGIGLLYDLGFIAYAALPMGLYLLLCPPALWRTRGHRWFLQGLLTVSLFAMLFTSVAEWLFWDEFGVRFNFIAVDYLVYSDEVLNNLLESYPIGTLLSILAVLAVVLSFALREPFKAALDAPLPPLRGRLLNALGLLIVAGLSLQLL
;
A
#
# COMPACT_ATOMS: atom_id res chain seq x y z
N MET A 1 -13.68 -12.13 -21.90
CA MET A 1 -13.73 -10.83 -21.17
C MET A 1 -12.32 -10.56 -20.68
N ASP A 2 -11.79 -9.38 -20.97
CA ASP A 2 -10.47 -8.94 -20.49
C ASP A 2 -10.51 -8.85 -18.95
N SER A 3 -9.69 -9.65 -18.26
CA SER A 3 -9.73 -9.80 -16.79
C SER A 3 -9.48 -8.48 -16.07
N LEU A 4 -8.69 -7.59 -16.68
CA LEU A 4 -8.32 -6.27 -16.17
C LEU A 4 -9.47 -5.26 -16.20
N LYS A 5 -10.51 -5.50 -17.00
CA LYS A 5 -11.66 -4.57 -17.16
C LYS A 5 -12.78 -4.82 -16.15
N THR A 6 -12.57 -5.71 -15.18
CA THR A 6 -13.57 -6.09 -14.19
C THR A 6 -13.53 -5.21 -12.94
N ALA A 7 -14.67 -5.02 -12.26
CA ALA A 7 -14.73 -4.17 -11.07
C ALA A 7 -13.70 -4.51 -9.96
N PRO A 8 -13.56 -5.77 -9.50
CA PRO A 8 -12.56 -6.10 -8.48
C PRO A 8 -11.13 -5.82 -8.95
N MET A 9 -10.81 -6.08 -10.23
CA MET A 9 -9.48 -5.83 -10.76
C MET A 9 -9.17 -4.36 -10.93
N ARG A 10 -10.11 -3.56 -11.43
CA ARG A 10 -9.93 -2.11 -11.54
C ARG A 10 -9.74 -1.45 -10.18
N PHE A 11 -10.50 -1.89 -9.17
CA PHE A 11 -10.33 -1.38 -7.82
C PHE A 11 -8.97 -1.81 -7.25
N LEU A 12 -8.58 -3.08 -7.42
CA LEU A 12 -7.27 -3.55 -6.97
C LEU A 12 -6.12 -2.79 -7.62
N LEU A 13 -6.17 -2.57 -8.94
CA LEU A 13 -5.17 -1.82 -9.70
C LEU A 13 -5.13 -0.33 -9.31
N LEU A 14 -6.28 0.28 -9.04
CA LEU A 14 -6.34 1.65 -8.54
C LEU A 14 -5.60 1.77 -7.20
N VAL A 15 -5.87 0.84 -6.28
CA VAL A 15 -5.28 0.84 -4.96
C VAL A 15 -3.78 0.55 -5.04
N THR A 16 -3.37 -0.56 -5.65
CA THR A 16 -1.96 -0.95 -5.74
C THR A 16 -1.14 0.02 -6.58
N GLY A 17 -1.71 0.60 -7.63
CA GLY A 17 -1.07 1.66 -8.41
C GLY A 17 -0.84 2.93 -7.61
N THR A 18 -1.81 3.31 -6.75
CA THR A 18 -1.63 4.47 -5.86
C THR A 18 -0.59 4.19 -4.78
N TRP A 19 -0.58 2.98 -4.20
CA TRP A 19 0.46 2.58 -3.23
C TRP A 19 1.86 2.62 -3.86
N LEU A 20 2.00 2.08 -5.07
CA LEU A 20 3.26 2.11 -5.81
C LEU A 20 3.71 3.55 -6.07
N ALA A 21 2.79 4.45 -6.44
CA ALA A 21 3.13 5.86 -6.63
C ALA A 21 3.63 6.51 -5.33
N ILE A 22 2.99 6.23 -4.19
CA ILE A 22 3.42 6.75 -2.88
C ILE A 22 4.84 6.24 -2.53
N PHE A 23 5.12 4.95 -2.68
CA PHE A 23 6.45 4.40 -2.40
C PHE A 23 7.51 4.86 -3.39
N PHE A 24 7.16 4.95 -4.67
CA PHE A 24 8.06 5.48 -5.69
C PHE A 24 8.45 6.94 -5.39
N LEU A 25 7.49 7.78 -4.99
CA LEU A 25 7.76 9.15 -4.57
C LEU A 25 8.64 9.18 -3.32
N THR A 26 8.31 8.40 -2.30
CA THR A 26 9.09 8.31 -1.04
C THR A 26 10.54 7.92 -1.33
N ARG A 27 10.73 6.91 -2.16
CA ARG A 27 12.05 6.44 -2.60
C ARG A 27 12.80 7.50 -3.41
N THR A 28 12.10 8.22 -4.28
CA THR A 28 12.71 9.30 -5.06
C THR A 28 13.19 10.41 -4.14
N VAL A 29 12.38 10.80 -3.15
CA VAL A 29 12.78 11.81 -2.16
C VAL A 29 13.98 11.32 -1.35
N LEU A 30 13.95 10.10 -0.82
CA LEU A 30 15.07 9.50 -0.07
C LEU A 30 16.36 9.46 -0.90
N LEU A 31 16.26 9.05 -2.17
CA LEU A 31 17.41 9.02 -3.05
C LEU A 31 17.95 10.43 -3.29
N LEU A 32 17.08 11.40 -3.56
CA LEU A 32 17.48 12.79 -3.82
C LEU A 32 18.13 13.46 -2.60
N THR A 33 17.71 13.14 -1.39
CA THR A 33 18.29 13.71 -0.16
C THR A 33 19.58 13.02 0.27
N HIS A 34 19.80 11.77 -0.13
CA HIS A 34 21.00 10.99 0.21
C HIS A 34 21.80 10.57 -1.05
N LEU A 35 21.80 11.40 -2.09
CA LEU A 35 22.51 11.10 -3.35
C LEU A 35 24.00 10.85 -3.14
N ASP A 36 24.60 11.60 -2.23
CA ASP A 36 26.03 11.52 -1.92
C ASP A 36 26.39 10.15 -1.31
N GLU A 37 25.48 9.54 -0.55
CA GLU A 37 25.67 8.21 0.03
C GLU A 37 25.48 7.08 -1.00
N ALA A 38 24.59 7.28 -1.97
CA ALA A 38 24.29 6.28 -3.00
C ALA A 38 25.43 6.12 -4.03
N GLY A 39 26.26 7.15 -4.20
CA GLY A 39 27.40 7.16 -5.13
C GLY A 39 27.02 6.74 -6.56
N SER A 40 27.89 6.01 -7.25
CA SER A 40 27.63 5.54 -8.62
C SER A 40 26.62 4.39 -8.72
N GLY A 41 26.21 3.81 -7.59
CA GLY A 41 25.27 2.69 -7.51
C GLY A 41 23.80 3.09 -7.42
N PHE A 42 23.48 4.38 -7.50
CA PHE A 42 22.12 4.88 -7.26
C PHE A 42 21.03 4.18 -8.10
N LEU A 43 21.32 3.85 -9.37
CA LEU A 43 20.35 3.21 -10.25
C LEU A 43 20.05 1.76 -9.84
N SER A 44 21.07 1.00 -9.42
CA SER A 44 20.87 -0.38 -8.97
C SER A 44 20.17 -0.41 -7.62
N VAL A 45 20.54 0.47 -6.68
CA VAL A 45 19.87 0.60 -5.36
C VAL A 45 18.40 0.97 -5.55
N PHE A 46 18.11 1.94 -6.43
CA PHE A 46 16.74 2.33 -6.73
C PHE A 46 15.94 1.18 -7.37
N GLY A 47 16.52 0.48 -8.34
CA GLY A 47 15.88 -0.64 -9.05
C GLY A 47 15.60 -1.85 -8.14
N ILE A 48 16.58 -2.25 -7.32
CA ILE A 48 16.41 -3.32 -6.32
C ILE A 48 15.33 -2.92 -5.32
N GLY A 49 15.38 -1.67 -4.85
CA GLY A 49 14.36 -1.12 -3.98
C GLY A 49 12.94 -1.18 -4.57
N LEU A 50 12.78 -0.80 -5.83
CA LEU A 50 11.51 -0.90 -6.53
C LEU A 50 10.99 -2.35 -6.61
N LEU A 51 11.88 -3.33 -6.78
CA LEU A 51 11.50 -4.75 -6.73
C LEU A 51 10.97 -5.15 -5.35
N TYR A 52 11.62 -4.70 -4.27
CA TYR A 52 11.10 -4.91 -2.91
C TYR A 52 9.73 -4.24 -2.69
N ASP A 53 9.52 -3.03 -3.22
CA ASP A 53 8.23 -2.34 -3.09
C ASP A 53 7.12 -3.11 -3.83
N LEU A 54 7.42 -3.63 -5.03
CA LEU A 54 6.49 -4.49 -5.77
C LEU A 54 6.20 -5.79 -5.02
N GLY A 55 7.21 -6.41 -4.41
CA GLY A 55 7.04 -7.60 -3.58
C GLY A 55 6.15 -7.33 -2.36
N PHE A 56 6.40 -6.23 -1.65
CA PHE A 56 5.57 -5.80 -0.52
C PHE A 56 4.12 -5.53 -0.96
N ILE A 57 3.90 -4.78 -2.05
CA ILE A 57 2.56 -4.47 -2.55
C ILE A 57 1.82 -5.75 -2.96
N ALA A 58 2.49 -6.70 -3.60
CA ALA A 58 1.90 -7.99 -3.97
C ALA A 58 1.38 -8.74 -2.74
N TYR A 59 2.18 -8.78 -1.67
CA TYR A 59 1.80 -9.42 -0.42
C TYR A 59 0.71 -8.64 0.34
N ALA A 60 0.86 -7.33 0.50
CA ALA A 60 -0.09 -6.45 1.20
C ALA A 60 -1.46 -6.39 0.52
N ALA A 61 -1.51 -6.55 -0.81
CA ALA A 61 -2.75 -6.57 -1.57
C ALA A 61 -3.54 -7.87 -1.40
N LEU A 62 -2.95 -8.95 -0.87
CA LEU A 62 -3.57 -10.27 -0.76
C LEU A 62 -4.89 -10.27 0.03
N PRO A 63 -4.96 -9.81 1.30
CA PRO A 63 -6.21 -9.88 2.08
C PRO A 63 -7.35 -9.10 1.41
N MET A 64 -7.06 -7.89 0.93
CA MET A 64 -8.03 -7.05 0.23
C MET A 64 -8.42 -7.64 -1.12
N GLY A 65 -7.46 -8.12 -1.91
CA GLY A 65 -7.70 -8.68 -3.23
C GLY A 65 -8.53 -9.96 -3.17
N LEU A 66 -8.25 -10.86 -2.21
CA LEU A 66 -9.08 -12.03 -1.96
C LEU A 66 -10.50 -11.65 -1.56
N TYR A 67 -10.66 -10.68 -0.65
CA TYR A 67 -11.98 -10.18 -0.28
C TYR A 67 -12.77 -9.70 -1.51
N LEU A 68 -12.18 -8.82 -2.33
CA LEU A 68 -12.85 -8.26 -3.52
C LEU A 68 -13.21 -9.34 -4.54
N LEU A 69 -12.29 -10.27 -4.80
CA LEU A 69 -12.47 -11.31 -5.81
C LEU A 69 -13.50 -12.36 -5.40
N LEU A 70 -13.54 -12.72 -4.11
CA LEU A 70 -14.46 -13.73 -3.57
C LEU A 70 -15.80 -13.12 -3.13
N CYS A 71 -15.90 -11.79 -3.00
CA CYS A 71 -17.11 -11.09 -2.57
C CYS A 71 -18.31 -11.39 -3.52
N PRO A 72 -19.47 -11.80 -2.98
CA PRO A 72 -20.60 -12.24 -3.78
C PRO A 72 -21.17 -11.10 -4.65
N PRO A 73 -21.63 -11.37 -5.89
CA PRO A 73 -22.12 -10.33 -6.82
C PRO A 73 -23.26 -9.46 -6.26
N ALA A 74 -24.09 -10.02 -5.38
CA ALA A 74 -25.19 -9.30 -4.74
C ALA A 74 -24.68 -8.15 -3.85
N LEU A 75 -23.58 -8.37 -3.12
CA LEU A 75 -23.04 -7.39 -2.18
C LEU A 75 -22.42 -6.19 -2.91
N TRP A 76 -21.77 -6.42 -4.06
CA TRP A 76 -21.21 -5.39 -4.94
C TRP A 76 -22.22 -4.31 -5.37
N ARG A 77 -23.51 -4.64 -5.41
CA ARG A 77 -24.59 -3.71 -5.82
C ARG A 77 -25.17 -2.91 -4.64
N THR A 78 -24.86 -3.28 -3.40
CA THR A 78 -25.43 -2.62 -2.22
C THR A 78 -24.74 -1.28 -1.95
N ARG A 79 -25.52 -0.27 -1.52
CA ARG A 79 -24.96 1.05 -1.15
C ARG A 79 -24.01 0.95 0.05
N GLY A 80 -24.32 0.09 1.02
CA GLY A 80 -23.49 -0.14 2.20
C GLY A 80 -22.09 -0.65 1.84
N HIS A 81 -21.99 -1.63 0.92
CA HIS A 81 -20.70 -2.12 0.46
C HIS A 81 -19.90 -1.06 -0.30
N ARG A 82 -20.55 -0.18 -1.08
CA ARG A 82 -19.85 0.93 -1.74
C ARG A 82 -19.21 1.90 -0.72
N TRP A 83 -19.91 2.23 0.36
CA TRP A 83 -19.34 3.02 1.46
C TRP A 83 -18.22 2.28 2.19
N PHE A 84 -18.38 0.98 2.43
CA PHE A 84 -17.32 0.15 2.99
C PHE A 84 -16.05 0.17 2.13
N LEU A 85 -16.17 0.00 0.80
CA LEU A 85 -15.03 0.04 -0.12
C LEU A 85 -14.37 1.42 -0.20
N GLN A 86 -15.15 2.51 -0.08
CA GLN A 86 -14.58 3.86 0.03
C GLN A 86 -13.80 4.03 1.34
N GLY A 87 -14.34 3.51 2.45
CA GLY A 87 -13.65 3.48 3.74
C GLY A 87 -12.36 2.67 3.67
N LEU A 88 -12.41 1.48 3.06
CA LEU A 88 -11.26 0.62 2.83
C LEU A 88 -10.18 1.30 1.99
N LEU A 89 -10.54 1.97 0.88
CA LEU A 89 -9.63 2.79 0.09
C LEU A 89 -8.97 3.86 0.99
N THR A 90 -9.75 4.63 1.73
CA THR A 90 -9.24 5.72 2.58
C THR A 90 -8.27 5.22 3.66
N VAL A 91 -8.64 4.15 4.37
CA VAL A 91 -7.80 3.54 5.40
C VAL A 91 -6.53 2.98 4.80
N SER A 92 -6.60 2.35 3.62
CA SER A 92 -5.40 1.85 2.95
C SER A 92 -4.44 2.97 2.52
N LEU A 93 -4.96 4.10 2.05
CA LEU A 93 -4.14 5.27 1.71
C LEU A 93 -3.45 5.84 2.96
N PHE A 94 -4.19 5.93 4.07
CA PHE A 94 -3.62 6.33 5.35
C PHE A 94 -2.50 5.38 5.78
N ALA A 95 -2.73 4.06 5.71
CA ALA A 95 -1.73 3.07 6.08
C ALA A 95 -0.44 3.20 5.24
N MET A 96 -0.55 3.36 3.91
CA MET A 96 0.64 3.51 3.06
C MET A 96 1.37 4.84 3.27
N LEU A 97 0.63 5.94 3.45
CA LEU A 97 1.23 7.23 3.81
C LEU A 97 1.96 7.17 5.16
N PHE A 98 1.35 6.51 6.15
CA PHE A 98 1.97 6.27 7.44
C PHE A 98 3.24 5.42 7.29
N THR A 99 3.19 4.31 6.54
CA THR A 99 4.37 3.48 6.27
C THR A 99 5.48 4.29 5.62
N SER A 100 5.17 5.16 4.65
CA SER A 100 6.17 6.03 4.00
C SER A 100 6.80 7.05 4.96
N VAL A 101 6.02 7.68 5.83
CA VAL A 101 6.56 8.60 6.84
C VAL A 101 7.37 7.85 7.90
N ALA A 102 6.90 6.69 8.34
CA ALA A 102 7.63 5.84 9.27
C ALA A 102 8.96 5.37 8.67
N GLU A 103 8.98 5.02 7.38
CA GLU A 103 10.21 4.65 6.66
C GLU A 103 11.18 5.83 6.59
N TRP A 104 10.68 7.04 6.32
CA TRP A 104 11.51 8.25 6.34
C TRP A 104 12.16 8.48 7.71
N LEU A 105 11.37 8.47 8.78
CA LEU A 105 11.88 8.68 10.15
C LEU A 105 12.86 7.58 10.57
N PHE A 106 12.58 6.34 10.19
CA PHE A 106 13.45 5.21 10.47
C PHE A 106 14.77 5.31 9.69
N TRP A 107 14.72 5.80 8.44
CA TRP A 107 15.91 6.06 7.65
C TRP A 107 16.77 7.17 8.25
N ASP A 108 16.15 8.26 8.72
CA ASP A 108 16.85 9.38 9.36
C ASP A 108 17.62 8.93 10.63
N GLU A 109 17.02 8.03 11.41
CA GLU A 109 17.63 7.50 12.64
C GLU A 109 18.73 6.46 12.38
N PHE A 110 18.50 5.54 11.43
CA PHE A 110 19.34 4.34 11.27
C PHE A 110 20.12 4.25 9.95
N GLY A 111 19.85 5.12 8.98
CA GLY A 111 20.45 5.08 7.64
C GLY A 111 20.11 3.83 6.83
N VAL A 112 19.09 3.08 7.23
CA VAL A 112 18.69 1.81 6.60
C VAL A 112 17.16 1.70 6.55
N ARG A 113 16.63 0.89 5.63
CA ARG A 113 15.19 0.55 5.60
C ARG A 113 14.82 -0.32 6.79
N PHE A 114 13.51 -0.48 7.01
CA PHE A 114 12.97 -1.44 7.97
C PHE A 114 13.66 -2.81 7.85
N ASN A 115 14.22 -3.25 8.96
CA ASN A 115 14.99 -4.47 9.08
C ASN A 115 14.72 -5.10 10.46
N PHE A 116 15.64 -5.92 10.96
CA PHE A 116 15.49 -6.56 12.27
C PHE A 116 15.36 -5.57 13.44
N ILE A 117 15.92 -4.35 13.35
CA ILE A 117 15.75 -3.31 14.38
C ILE A 117 14.26 -2.96 14.55
N ALA A 118 13.49 -2.93 13.45
CA ALA A 118 12.06 -2.70 13.52
C ALA A 118 11.31 -3.85 14.21
N VAL A 119 11.87 -5.06 14.23
CA VAL A 119 11.32 -6.20 14.98
C VAL A 119 11.56 -6.01 16.47
N ASP A 120 12.74 -5.54 16.88
CA ASP A 120 13.02 -5.21 18.28
C ASP A 120 12.07 -4.14 18.81
N TYR A 121 11.65 -3.19 17.96
CA TYR A 121 10.65 -2.17 18.30
C TYR A 121 9.27 -2.76 18.61
N LEU A 122 8.93 -3.91 18.03
CA LEU A 122 7.68 -4.62 18.34
C LEU A 122 7.78 -5.39 19.65
N VAL A 123 8.98 -5.84 20.02
CA VAL A 123 9.24 -6.53 21.29
C VAL A 123 9.25 -5.55 22.46
N TYR A 124 9.91 -4.40 22.30
CA TYR A 124 10.05 -3.35 23.31
C TYR A 124 9.14 -2.14 23.00
N SER A 125 7.87 -2.41 22.72
CA SER A 125 6.94 -1.42 22.20
C SER A 125 6.68 -0.26 23.15
N ASP A 126 6.53 -0.48 24.45
CA ASP A 126 6.26 0.58 25.42
C ASP A 126 7.42 1.58 25.53
N GLU A 127 8.66 1.10 25.55
CA GLU A 127 9.85 1.95 25.64
C GLU A 127 10.00 2.80 24.36
N VAL A 128 9.88 2.16 23.20
CA VAL A 128 9.98 2.83 21.91
C VAL A 128 8.83 3.83 21.71
N LEU A 129 7.60 3.46 22.06
CA LEU A 129 6.45 4.35 21.92
C LEU A 129 6.59 5.59 22.80
N ASN A 130 7.05 5.44 24.05
CA ASN A 130 7.29 6.58 24.92
C ASN A 130 8.39 7.49 24.36
N ASN A 131 9.51 6.92 23.88
CA ASN A 131 10.57 7.70 23.22
C ASN A 131 10.05 8.47 22.01
N LEU A 132 9.21 7.84 21.18
CA LEU A 132 8.61 8.48 20.01
C LEU A 132 7.61 9.59 20.41
N LEU A 133 6.82 9.39 21.46
CA LEU A 133 5.87 10.39 21.96
C LEU A 133 6.55 11.62 22.55
N GLU A 134 7.72 11.44 23.16
CA GLU A 134 8.55 12.55 23.66
C GLU A 134 9.26 13.29 22.52
N SER A 135 9.74 12.56 21.51
CA SER A 135 10.59 13.11 20.44
C SER A 135 9.80 13.71 19.28
N TYR A 136 8.60 13.19 19.00
CA TYR A 136 7.81 13.56 17.83
C TYR A 136 6.37 13.94 18.18
N PRO A 137 5.78 14.94 17.49
CA PRO A 137 4.37 15.30 17.67
C PRO A 137 3.47 14.28 16.93
N ILE A 138 3.43 13.03 17.41
CA ILE A 138 2.75 11.90 16.74
C ILE A 138 1.29 12.24 16.43
N GLY A 139 0.56 12.85 17.37
CA GLY A 139 -0.85 13.23 17.15
C GLY A 139 -1.03 14.17 15.95
N THR A 140 -0.10 15.11 15.75
CA THR A 140 -0.12 16.05 14.61
C THR A 140 0.22 15.32 13.31
N LEU A 141 1.25 14.46 13.32
CA LEU A 141 1.63 13.65 12.17
C LEU A 141 0.47 12.77 11.70
N LEU A 142 -0.15 12.01 12.61
CA LEU A 142 -1.29 11.15 12.30
C LEU A 142 -2.48 11.97 11.79
N SER A 143 -2.73 13.15 12.35
CA SER A 143 -3.82 14.03 11.90
C SER A 143 -3.59 14.54 10.47
N ILE A 144 -2.37 14.98 10.15
CA ILE A 144 -2.01 15.42 8.79
C ILE A 144 -2.16 14.26 7.81
N LEU A 145 -1.65 13.07 8.15
CA LEU A 145 -1.76 11.89 7.29
C LEU A 145 -3.21 11.46 7.08
N ALA A 146 -4.06 11.56 8.10
CA ALA A 146 -5.49 11.28 7.98
C ALA A 146 -6.18 12.27 7.03
N VAL A 147 -5.89 13.57 7.16
CA VAL A 147 -6.42 14.59 6.24
C VAL A 147 -5.94 14.33 4.81
N LEU A 148 -4.65 14.05 4.61
CA LEU A 148 -4.10 13.72 3.30
C LEU A 148 -4.74 12.48 2.69
N ALA A 149 -4.96 11.43 3.48
CA ALA A 149 -5.64 10.21 3.02
C ALA A 149 -7.07 10.51 2.57
N VAL A 150 -7.81 11.34 3.30
CA VAL A 150 -9.17 11.77 2.91
C VAL A 150 -9.14 12.61 1.63
N VAL A 151 -8.21 13.56 1.52
CA VAL A 151 -8.06 14.40 0.32
C VAL A 151 -7.72 13.57 -0.91
N LEU A 152 -6.77 12.62 -0.80
CA LEU A 152 -6.41 11.70 -1.88
C LEU A 152 -7.57 10.77 -2.24
N SER A 153 -8.27 10.23 -1.24
CA SER A 153 -9.47 9.42 -1.43
C SER A 153 -10.56 10.17 -2.21
N PHE A 154 -10.73 11.47 -1.91
CA PHE A 154 -11.64 12.33 -2.65
C PHE A 154 -11.14 12.66 -4.07
N ALA A 155 -9.84 12.85 -4.26
CA ALA A 155 -9.25 13.05 -5.59
C ALA A 155 -9.42 11.80 -6.48
N LEU A 156 -9.37 10.61 -5.88
CA LEU A 156 -9.56 9.32 -6.55
C LEU A 156 -11.04 8.91 -6.69
N ARG A 157 -12.00 9.79 -6.37
CA ARG A 157 -13.43 9.44 -6.40
C ARG A 157 -13.94 9.03 -7.78
N GLU A 158 -13.46 9.67 -8.86
CA GLU A 158 -13.89 9.38 -10.22
C GLU A 158 -13.34 8.03 -10.72
N PRO A 159 -12.03 7.73 -10.61
CA PRO A 159 -11.53 6.39 -10.95
C PRO A 159 -12.11 5.31 -10.03
N PHE A 160 -12.38 5.62 -8.75
CA PHE A 160 -13.07 4.70 -7.83
C PHE A 160 -14.49 4.35 -8.31
N LYS A 161 -15.32 5.35 -8.64
CA LYS A 161 -16.66 5.12 -9.20
C LYS A 161 -16.59 4.31 -10.50
N ALA A 162 -15.68 4.68 -11.40
CA ALA A 162 -15.47 3.98 -12.67
C ALA A 162 -14.99 2.52 -12.48
N ALA A 163 -14.26 2.23 -11.40
CA ALA A 163 -13.90 0.87 -11.01
C ALA A 163 -15.12 0.10 -10.51
N LEU A 164 -15.96 0.69 -9.64
CA LEU A 164 -17.13 0.01 -9.08
C LEU A 164 -18.26 -0.23 -10.08
N ASP A 165 -18.42 0.64 -11.07
CA ASP A 165 -19.47 0.50 -12.10
C ASP A 165 -19.05 -0.42 -13.26
N ALA A 166 -17.83 -0.95 -13.24
CA ALA A 166 -17.35 -1.92 -14.22
C ALA A 166 -18.06 -3.30 -14.09
N PRO A 167 -18.07 -4.12 -15.15
CA PRO A 167 -18.72 -5.42 -15.11
C PRO A 167 -18.03 -6.36 -14.10
N LEU A 168 -18.84 -7.22 -13.48
CA LEU A 168 -18.35 -8.27 -12.60
C LEU A 168 -17.88 -9.49 -13.41
N PRO A 169 -16.75 -10.14 -13.05
CA PRO A 169 -16.34 -11.36 -13.70
C PRO A 169 -17.24 -12.54 -13.29
N PRO A 170 -17.36 -13.59 -14.14
CA PRO A 170 -17.96 -14.85 -13.74
C PRO A 170 -17.14 -15.53 -12.63
N LEU A 171 -17.74 -16.46 -11.87
CA LEU A 171 -17.10 -17.13 -10.74
C LEU A 171 -15.75 -17.77 -11.12
N ARG A 172 -15.67 -18.44 -12.28
CA ARG A 172 -14.42 -18.99 -12.80
C ARG A 172 -13.33 -17.94 -12.95
N GLY A 173 -13.68 -16.77 -13.50
CA GLY A 173 -12.73 -15.65 -13.66
C GLY A 173 -12.27 -15.09 -12.31
N ARG A 174 -13.16 -15.03 -11.31
CA ARG A 174 -12.80 -14.61 -9.95
C ARG A 174 -11.81 -15.56 -9.28
N LEU A 175 -12.06 -16.87 -9.38
CA LEU A 175 -11.18 -17.90 -8.81
C LEU A 175 -9.81 -17.92 -9.50
N LEU A 176 -9.77 -17.80 -10.84
CA LEU A 176 -8.50 -17.71 -11.58
C LEU A 176 -7.70 -16.47 -11.18
N ASN A 177 -8.37 -15.33 -11.05
CA ASN A 177 -7.76 -14.09 -10.60
C ASN A 177 -7.25 -14.18 -9.15
N ALA A 178 -7.99 -14.84 -8.25
CA ALA A 178 -7.59 -15.04 -6.87
C ALA A 178 -6.38 -15.98 -6.78
N LEU A 179 -6.37 -17.06 -7.58
CA LEU A 179 -5.22 -17.94 -7.71
C LEU A 179 -3.99 -17.20 -8.26
N GLY A 180 -4.18 -16.36 -9.28
CA GLY A 180 -3.11 -15.52 -9.81
C GLY A 180 -2.53 -14.58 -8.76
N LEU A 181 -3.39 -13.93 -7.95
CA LEU A 181 -2.96 -13.09 -6.84
C LEU A 181 -2.17 -13.89 -5.78
N LEU A 182 -2.62 -15.09 -5.43
CA LEU A 182 -1.91 -15.98 -4.50
C LEU A 182 -0.55 -16.40 -5.04
N ILE A 183 -0.43 -16.70 -6.33
CA ILE A 183 0.84 -17.05 -6.97
C ILE A 183 1.79 -15.86 -6.94
N VAL A 184 1.32 -14.67 -7.32
CA VAL A 184 2.14 -13.44 -7.32
C VAL A 184 2.62 -13.11 -5.90
N ALA A 185 1.74 -13.20 -4.90
CA ALA A 185 2.11 -12.99 -3.50
C ALA A 185 3.02 -14.10 -2.94
N GLY A 186 2.87 -15.34 -3.41
CA GLY A 186 3.77 -16.44 -3.04
C GLY A 186 5.16 -16.27 -3.64
N LEU A 187 5.25 -15.80 -4.89
CA LEU A 187 6.53 -15.46 -5.53
C LEU A 187 7.20 -14.26 -4.86
N SER A 188 6.44 -13.27 -4.39
CA SER A 188 7.03 -12.13 -3.68
C SER A 188 7.69 -12.50 -2.36
N LEU A 189 7.36 -13.64 -1.75
CA LEU A 189 8.08 -14.14 -0.57
C LEU A 189 9.54 -14.52 -0.87
N GLN A 190 9.91 -14.74 -2.13
CA GLN A 190 11.32 -14.94 -2.50
C GLN A 190 12.13 -13.65 -2.48
N LEU A 191 11.44 -12.50 -2.40
CA LEU A 191 12.01 -11.16 -2.29
C LEU A 191 11.95 -10.63 -0.85
N LEU A 192 11.40 -11.36 0.12
CA LEU A 192 11.25 -10.93 1.52
C LEU A 192 12.18 -11.74 2.41
#